data_AF-A6FA74-F1
#
_entry.id   AF-A6FA74-F1
#
_cell.length_a   1.000
_cell.length_b   1.000
_cell.length_c   1.000
_cell.angle_alpha   90.00
_cell.angle_beta   90.00
_cell.angle_gamma   90.00
#
_symmetry.space_group_name_H-M   'P 1'
#
loop_
_entity.id
_entity.type
_entity.pdbx_description
1 polymer ?
#
loop_
_entity_poly.entity_id
_entity_poly.type
_entity_poly.pdbx_seq_one_letter_code
_entity_poly.pdbx_strand_id
1 'polypeptide(L)'
;MSNQVIVKNTEFKFNIRSFHPEKDFGWTGLKFEGDNRSFSNLPSGNGYPTSRIWHRFTLHTDSGTASAHVTRSDPSKAPWSNESREYDGVLAPKGSVNATFVKGAPNGVSHFTIKGKYGGVNHAMPGSPFLQKKIGVSYVPTLDVNYQIKISLDRTKRHVDIVIYVSGDAFPNCEAFVVDSKGHSVFLGVHVRKGAAPVSLSLNLNYPMIACAVRLPIDSDGNFEGKIGDEIARRRDLGTKLTYHKIEEWNHKLLQINPNHGHCMALEKASLDGCFQ
;
A
#
# COMPACT_ATOMS: atom_id res chain seq x y z
N MET A 1 -4.24 -6.94 44.26
CA MET A 1 -4.72 -6.86 42.87
C MET A 1 -3.69 -6.05 42.10
N SER A 2 -3.00 -6.60 41.10
CA SER A 2 -2.06 -5.80 40.30
C SER A 2 -2.87 -4.83 39.43
N ASN A 3 -2.48 -3.56 39.40
CA ASN A 3 -3.02 -2.60 38.45
C ASN A 3 -2.60 -3.04 37.05
N GLN A 4 -3.50 -3.73 36.35
CA GLN A 4 -3.27 -4.12 34.98
C GLN A 4 -3.18 -2.85 34.13
N VAL A 5 -2.01 -2.61 33.54
CA VAL A 5 -1.81 -1.45 32.66
C VAL A 5 -2.60 -1.67 31.37
N ILE A 6 -3.63 -0.85 31.15
CA ILE A 6 -4.42 -0.85 29.94
C ILE A 6 -3.75 0.10 28.94
N VAL A 7 -3.44 -0.40 27.74
CA VAL A 7 -2.87 0.40 26.65
C VAL A 7 -3.78 1.60 26.36
N LYS A 8 -3.24 2.80 26.13
CA LYS A 8 -4.04 3.97 25.73
C LYS A 8 -4.64 3.78 24.33
N ASN A 9 -5.69 4.55 24.02
CA ASN A 9 -6.08 4.68 22.62
C ASN A 9 -4.95 5.40 21.86
N THR A 10 -4.77 5.04 20.59
CA THR A 10 -3.67 5.52 19.75
C THR A 10 -4.13 5.68 18.30
N GLU A 11 -3.20 6.05 17.44
CA GLU A 11 -3.42 6.20 16.00
C GLU A 11 -2.52 5.26 15.21
N PHE A 12 -3.07 4.69 14.13
CA PHE A 12 -2.30 3.95 13.14
C PHE A 12 -2.46 4.58 11.77
N LYS A 13 -1.34 4.94 11.14
CA LYS A 13 -1.30 5.53 9.79
C LYS A 13 -1.02 4.45 8.77
N PHE A 14 -2.00 4.16 7.92
CA PHE A 14 -1.86 3.20 6.85
C PHE A 14 -1.44 3.89 5.56
N ASN A 15 -0.51 3.27 4.84
CA ASN A 15 -0.02 3.72 3.54
C ASN A 15 -0.14 2.56 2.57
N ILE A 16 -0.88 2.76 1.47
CA ILE A 16 -0.93 1.85 0.34
C ILE A 16 -0.62 2.66 -0.90
N ARG A 17 0.33 2.21 -1.72
CA ARG A 17 0.75 2.96 -2.91
C ARG A 17 1.19 2.06 -4.05
N SER A 18 1.11 2.63 -5.25
CA SER A 18 1.57 2.03 -6.49
C SER A 18 2.72 2.82 -7.08
N PHE A 19 3.76 2.13 -7.54
CA PHE A 19 4.94 2.75 -8.14
C PHE A 19 5.51 1.88 -9.27
N HIS A 20 6.19 2.51 -10.22
CA HIS A 20 6.92 1.84 -11.28
C HIS A 20 8.41 1.81 -10.95
N PRO A 21 9.05 0.63 -10.82
CA PRO A 21 10.39 0.55 -10.24
C PRO A 21 11.50 1.05 -11.16
N GLU A 22 11.25 1.05 -12.47
CA GLU A 22 12.19 1.53 -13.48
C GLU A 22 12.09 3.04 -13.69
N LYS A 23 13.13 3.62 -14.29
CA LYS A 23 13.16 5.03 -14.74
C LYS A 23 12.09 5.37 -15.77
N ASP A 24 11.65 4.39 -16.55
CA ASP A 24 10.61 4.55 -17.55
C ASP A 24 9.81 3.25 -17.68
N PHE A 25 8.64 3.32 -18.30
CA PHE A 25 7.73 2.18 -18.48
C PHE A 25 8.11 1.30 -19.69
N GLY A 26 9.32 1.45 -20.24
CA GLY A 26 9.76 0.71 -21.41
C GLY A 26 8.93 1.00 -22.67
N TRP A 27 9.11 0.17 -23.70
CA TRP A 27 8.42 0.36 -24.98
C TRP A 27 6.91 0.17 -24.90
N THR A 28 6.44 -0.80 -24.11
CA THR A 28 5.01 -1.08 -23.93
C THR A 28 4.27 0.01 -23.15
N GLY A 29 4.93 0.67 -22.22
CA GLY A 29 4.38 1.86 -21.56
C GLY A 29 4.81 3.17 -22.22
N LEU A 30 5.11 3.16 -23.52
CA LEU A 30 5.48 4.34 -24.31
C LEU A 30 6.55 5.22 -23.66
N LYS A 31 7.49 4.65 -22.90
CA LYS A 31 8.58 5.36 -22.21
C LYS A 31 8.14 6.53 -21.33
N PHE A 32 6.95 6.48 -20.74
CA PHE A 32 6.59 7.40 -19.66
C PHE A 32 7.55 7.25 -18.49
N GLU A 33 7.83 8.35 -17.80
CA GLU A 33 8.73 8.35 -16.64
C GLU A 33 8.14 7.52 -15.48
N GLY A 34 8.97 6.64 -14.93
CA GLY A 34 8.68 5.82 -13.75
C GLY A 34 9.24 6.43 -12.46
N ASP A 35 9.19 5.66 -11.37
CA ASP A 35 9.62 6.13 -10.05
C ASP A 35 11.10 5.86 -9.76
N ASN A 36 11.76 5.01 -10.58
CA ASN A 36 13.19 4.69 -10.48
C ASN A 36 13.66 4.34 -9.05
N ARG A 37 12.95 3.44 -8.38
CA ARG A 37 13.23 3.09 -6.98
C ARG A 37 12.88 1.64 -6.67
N SER A 38 13.38 1.17 -5.54
CA SER A 38 12.97 -0.09 -4.91
C SER A 38 11.78 0.12 -3.97
N PHE A 39 11.33 -0.96 -3.34
CA PHE A 39 10.36 -0.92 -2.25
C PHE A 39 10.85 -0.03 -1.10
N SER A 40 9.93 0.61 -0.41
CA SER A 40 10.21 1.48 0.73
C SER A 40 9.01 1.53 1.69
N ASN A 41 9.29 1.59 2.99
CA ASN A 41 8.31 1.83 4.04
C ASN A 41 8.39 3.26 4.61
N LEU A 42 9.07 4.15 3.89
CA LEU A 42 9.00 5.59 4.11
C LEU A 42 7.76 6.15 3.41
N PRO A 43 7.08 7.16 3.97
CA PRO A 43 5.94 7.83 3.34
C PRO A 43 6.30 8.38 1.94
N SER A 44 5.34 8.76 1.09
CA SER A 44 5.58 9.52 -0.16
C SER A 44 5.32 11.02 0.01
N GLY A 45 5.91 11.83 -0.89
CA GLY A 45 5.76 13.29 -0.98
C GLY A 45 6.70 14.09 -0.06
N ASN A 46 7.18 15.28 -0.49
CA ASN A 46 8.06 16.21 0.27
C ASN A 46 9.45 15.65 0.68
N GLY A 47 10.25 15.15 -0.26
CA GLY A 47 11.62 14.65 -0.01
C GLY A 47 11.71 13.13 0.27
N TYR A 48 10.73 12.40 -0.23
CA TYR A 48 10.43 11.00 0.08
C TYR A 48 10.21 10.19 -1.22
N PRO A 49 10.19 8.83 -1.19
CA PRO A 49 10.02 8.01 -2.39
C PRO A 49 8.76 8.38 -3.19
N THR A 50 8.94 8.53 -4.50
CA THR A 50 7.90 8.86 -5.48
C THR A 50 6.91 7.71 -5.67
N SER A 51 5.70 7.98 -6.15
CA SER A 51 4.71 6.97 -6.50
C SER A 51 3.80 7.45 -7.62
N ARG A 52 3.31 6.50 -8.42
CA ARG A 52 2.27 6.77 -9.42
C ARG A 52 0.96 7.16 -8.74
N ILE A 53 0.58 6.44 -7.68
CA ILE A 53 -0.48 6.87 -6.77
C ILE A 53 -0.10 6.44 -5.37
N TRP A 54 -0.26 7.32 -4.38
CA TRP A 54 -0.18 6.96 -2.98
C TRP A 54 -1.47 7.34 -2.26
N HIS A 55 -1.90 6.44 -1.38
CA HIS A 55 -3.11 6.56 -0.59
C HIS A 55 -2.78 6.35 0.89
N ARG A 56 -3.15 7.33 1.72
CA ARG A 56 -2.93 7.31 3.17
C ARG A 56 -4.24 7.57 3.89
N PHE A 57 -4.40 7.00 5.08
CA PHE A 57 -5.39 7.41 6.06
C PHE A 57 -4.91 7.09 7.48
N THR A 58 -5.53 7.71 8.49
CA THR A 58 -5.27 7.47 9.91
C THR A 58 -6.46 6.77 10.53
N LEU A 59 -6.24 5.63 11.18
CA LEU A 59 -7.21 4.99 12.06
C LEU A 59 -7.06 5.53 13.49
N HIS A 60 -8.15 6.05 14.03
CA HIS A 60 -8.26 6.49 15.42
C HIS A 60 -8.87 5.38 16.27
N THR A 61 -8.13 4.77 17.20
CA THR A 61 -8.62 3.56 17.89
C THR A 61 -9.65 3.85 18.99
N ASP A 62 -9.81 5.10 19.39
CA ASP A 62 -10.79 5.56 20.38
C ASP A 62 -12.21 5.63 19.81
N SER A 63 -12.33 6.18 18.60
CA SER A 63 -13.57 6.44 17.88
C SER A 63 -13.83 5.37 16.81
N GLY A 64 -12.81 4.63 16.40
CA GLY A 64 -12.85 3.66 15.32
C GLY A 64 -13.05 4.28 13.94
N THR A 65 -12.77 5.58 13.81
CA THR A 65 -12.90 6.31 12.55
C THR A 65 -11.61 6.26 11.74
N ALA A 66 -11.75 6.24 10.41
CA ALA A 66 -10.64 6.47 9.50
C ALA A 66 -10.74 7.91 8.99
N SER A 67 -9.75 8.75 9.29
CA SER A 67 -9.72 10.17 8.90
C SER A 67 -8.43 10.52 8.14
N ALA A 68 -8.30 11.80 7.76
CA ALA A 68 -7.14 12.33 7.03
C ALA A 68 -6.76 11.49 5.80
N HIS A 69 -7.78 10.98 5.09
CA HIS A 69 -7.51 10.17 3.91
C HIS A 69 -7.07 11.09 2.76
N VAL A 70 -5.93 10.76 2.16
CA VAL A 70 -5.31 11.55 1.09
C VAL A 70 -4.92 10.58 -0.02
N THR A 71 -5.32 10.92 -1.25
CA THR A 71 -4.90 10.22 -2.46
C THR A 71 -4.21 11.23 -3.36
N ARG A 72 -2.96 10.97 -3.74
CA ARG A 72 -2.17 11.85 -4.61
C ARG A 72 -1.29 11.04 -5.54
N SER A 73 -0.76 11.71 -6.56
CA SER A 73 0.22 11.20 -7.50
C SER A 73 1.42 12.13 -7.44
N ASP A 74 2.63 11.59 -7.56
CA ASP A 74 3.78 12.41 -7.96
C ASP A 74 3.66 12.77 -9.46
N PRO A 75 4.39 13.78 -9.94
CA PRO A 75 4.27 14.22 -11.32
C PRO A 75 4.63 13.13 -12.32
N SER A 76 4.01 13.17 -13.50
CA SER A 76 4.32 12.25 -14.59
C SER A 76 4.83 13.00 -15.81
N LYS A 77 5.83 12.43 -16.48
CA LYS A 77 6.42 13.01 -17.70
C LYS A 77 6.28 12.04 -18.87
N ALA A 78 5.84 12.59 -19.99
CA ALA A 78 5.77 11.88 -21.26
C ALA A 78 7.09 12.02 -22.04
N PRO A 79 7.50 11.04 -22.86
CA PRO A 79 8.78 11.12 -23.58
C PRO A 79 8.81 12.21 -24.67
N TRP A 80 7.64 12.70 -25.11
CA TRP A 80 7.51 13.77 -26.11
C TRP A 80 7.39 15.17 -25.48
N SER A 81 7.49 15.29 -24.16
CA SER A 81 7.37 16.57 -23.44
C SER A 81 8.53 16.75 -22.47
N ASN A 82 9.04 17.99 -22.39
CA ASN A 82 9.99 18.36 -21.34
C ASN A 82 9.30 18.76 -20.04
N GLU A 83 7.99 18.99 -20.07
CA GLU A 83 7.18 19.37 -18.91
C GLU A 83 6.66 18.15 -18.17
N SER A 84 6.78 18.19 -16.84
CA SER A 84 6.11 17.26 -15.93
C SER A 84 4.66 17.70 -15.70
N ARG A 85 3.76 16.72 -15.63
CA ARG A 85 2.35 16.95 -15.36
C ARG A 85 2.04 16.72 -13.88
N GLU A 86 1.56 17.77 -13.25
CA GLU A 86 0.94 17.74 -11.94
C GLU A 86 -0.50 17.20 -12.00
N TYR A 87 -0.92 16.53 -10.93
CA TYR A 87 -2.23 15.91 -10.80
C TYR A 87 -3.03 16.58 -9.69
N ASP A 88 -3.83 17.58 -10.05
CA ASP A 88 -4.67 18.36 -9.15
C ASP A 88 -6.14 18.43 -9.61
N GLY A 89 -7.01 18.91 -8.71
CA GLY A 89 -8.44 19.10 -9.00
C GLY A 89 -9.10 17.87 -9.61
N VAL A 90 -9.69 18.05 -10.80
CA VAL A 90 -10.38 16.97 -11.53
C VAL A 90 -9.45 15.92 -12.15
N LEU A 91 -8.15 16.21 -12.24
CA LEU A 91 -7.12 15.29 -12.73
C LEU A 91 -6.47 14.50 -11.60
N ALA A 92 -6.65 14.89 -10.34
CA ALA A 92 -6.09 14.18 -9.20
C ALA A 92 -6.65 12.75 -9.10
N PRO A 93 -5.83 11.79 -8.65
CA PRO A 93 -6.32 10.45 -8.35
C PRO A 93 -7.36 10.53 -7.21
N LYS A 94 -8.30 9.60 -7.24
CA LYS A 94 -9.41 9.53 -6.29
C LYS A 94 -9.23 8.32 -5.40
N GLY A 95 -9.65 8.44 -4.15
CA GLY A 95 -9.69 7.31 -3.23
C GLY A 95 -10.76 7.51 -2.18
N SER A 96 -11.11 6.42 -1.51
CA SER A 96 -12.14 6.41 -0.48
C SER A 96 -11.80 5.40 0.59
N VAL A 97 -12.16 5.70 1.84
CA VAL A 97 -11.98 4.80 2.98
C VAL A 97 -13.25 4.78 3.80
N ASN A 98 -13.72 3.58 4.13
CA ASN A 98 -14.83 3.35 5.04
C ASN A 98 -14.34 2.45 6.17
N ALA A 99 -14.63 2.85 7.41
CA ALA A 99 -14.29 2.07 8.60
C ALA A 99 -15.58 1.71 9.37
N THR A 100 -15.64 0.46 9.83
CA THR A 100 -16.65 -0.01 10.78
C THR A 100 -15.94 -0.47 12.04
N PHE A 101 -16.52 -0.14 13.19
CA PHE A 101 -15.91 -0.35 14.49
C PHE A 101 -16.87 -1.10 15.40
N VAL A 102 -16.36 -2.16 16.04
CA VAL A 102 -17.02 -2.86 17.13
C VAL A 102 -16.15 -2.68 18.37
N LYS A 103 -16.63 -1.83 19.29
CA LYS A 103 -15.96 -1.58 20.55
C LYS A 103 -16.05 -2.82 21.43
N GLY A 104 -14.90 -3.28 21.93
CA GLY A 104 -14.88 -4.33 22.94
C GLY A 104 -15.55 -3.89 24.24
N ALA A 105 -16.00 -4.85 25.04
CA ALA A 105 -16.34 -4.60 26.44
C ALA A 105 -15.16 -3.91 27.17
N PRO A 106 -15.36 -3.32 28.37
CA PRO A 106 -14.22 -2.90 29.19
C PRO A 106 -13.23 -4.06 29.31
N ASN A 107 -11.96 -3.82 28.95
CA ASN A 107 -10.90 -4.85 28.89
C ASN A 107 -11.04 -5.92 27.80
N GLY A 108 -12.02 -5.79 26.90
CA GLY A 108 -12.22 -6.64 25.75
C GLY A 108 -11.41 -6.20 24.52
N VAL A 109 -11.42 -7.05 23.50
CA VAL A 109 -10.78 -6.78 22.21
C VAL A 109 -11.68 -5.87 21.38
N SER A 110 -11.11 -4.79 20.86
CA SER A 110 -11.78 -3.91 19.89
C SER A 110 -11.49 -4.37 18.47
N HIS A 111 -12.51 -4.38 17.60
CA HIS A 111 -12.37 -4.80 16.22
C HIS A 111 -12.67 -3.68 15.24
N PHE A 112 -11.82 -3.54 14.22
CA PHE A 112 -11.96 -2.56 13.16
C PHE A 112 -11.96 -3.29 11.82
N THR A 113 -12.88 -2.93 10.93
CA THR A 113 -12.82 -3.34 9.52
C THR A 113 -12.78 -2.10 8.67
N ILE A 114 -11.75 -2.00 7.85
CA ILE A 114 -11.51 -0.88 6.95
C ILE A 114 -11.60 -1.45 5.54
N LYS A 115 -12.38 -0.80 4.69
CA LYS A 115 -12.43 -1.04 3.25
C LYS A 115 -12.07 0.25 2.55
N GLY A 116 -11.16 0.19 1.60
CA GLY A 116 -10.83 1.35 0.81
C GLY A 116 -10.39 0.99 -0.60
N LYS A 117 -10.23 2.03 -1.39
CA LYS A 117 -9.79 1.95 -2.77
C LYS A 117 -9.16 3.26 -3.20
N TYR A 118 -8.29 3.19 -4.19
CA TYR A 118 -7.83 4.34 -4.93
C TYR A 118 -7.68 4.01 -6.40
N GLY A 119 -7.75 5.06 -7.23
CA GLY A 119 -7.36 4.95 -8.62
C GLY A 119 -7.13 6.29 -9.30
N GLY A 120 -6.53 6.24 -10.46
CA GLY A 120 -6.14 7.43 -11.20
C GLY A 120 -5.72 7.14 -12.63
N VAL A 121 -5.79 8.17 -13.46
CA VAL A 121 -5.54 8.11 -14.89
C VAL A 121 -4.25 8.85 -15.21
N ASN A 122 -3.41 8.29 -16.08
CA ASN A 122 -2.25 9.03 -16.59
C ASN A 122 -2.70 10.10 -17.60
N HIS A 123 -2.78 11.34 -17.14
CA HIS A 123 -3.16 12.49 -17.94
C HIS A 123 -2.00 13.09 -18.74
N ALA A 124 -0.77 12.57 -18.63
CA ALA A 124 0.34 13.01 -19.47
C ALA A 124 0.22 12.57 -20.93
N MET A 125 -0.73 11.68 -21.23
CA MET A 125 -1.16 11.32 -22.58
C MET A 125 -1.85 12.49 -23.31
N PRO A 126 -1.63 12.70 -24.63
CA PRO A 126 -2.22 13.80 -25.38
C PRO A 126 -3.75 13.73 -25.38
N GLY A 127 -4.43 14.86 -25.19
CA GLY A 127 -5.89 14.94 -25.17
C GLY A 127 -6.58 14.38 -23.92
N SER A 128 -5.94 13.50 -23.15
CA SER A 128 -6.48 12.92 -21.90
C SER A 128 -6.96 13.97 -20.89
N PRO A 129 -6.20 15.05 -20.57
CA PRO A 129 -6.64 16.08 -19.63
C PRO A 129 -7.83 16.88 -20.14
N PHE A 130 -7.86 17.16 -21.44
CA PHE A 130 -8.93 17.94 -22.06
C PHE A 130 -10.25 17.17 -21.99
N LEU A 131 -10.24 15.89 -22.34
CA LEU A 131 -11.42 15.02 -22.24
C LEU A 131 -11.90 14.92 -20.79
N GLN A 132 -10.98 14.71 -19.83
CA GLN A 132 -11.33 14.62 -18.42
C GLN A 132 -12.00 15.90 -17.90
N LYS A 133 -11.50 17.08 -18.30
CA LYS A 133 -12.06 18.37 -17.90
C LYS A 133 -13.40 18.69 -18.60
N LYS A 134 -13.54 18.32 -19.88
CA LYS A 134 -14.72 18.69 -20.68
C LYS A 134 -15.91 17.76 -20.46
N ILE A 135 -15.67 16.45 -20.36
CA ILE A 135 -16.73 15.44 -20.35
C ILE A 135 -16.57 14.40 -19.23
N GLY A 136 -15.58 14.55 -18.34
CA GLY A 136 -15.43 13.71 -17.16
C GLY A 136 -14.83 12.33 -17.40
N VAL A 137 -14.33 12.05 -18.62
CA VAL A 137 -13.74 10.74 -19.00
C VAL A 137 -12.42 10.90 -19.73
N SER A 138 -11.60 9.84 -19.74
CA SER A 138 -10.39 9.72 -20.54
C SER A 138 -10.33 8.38 -21.26
N TYR A 139 -9.61 8.30 -22.37
CA TYR A 139 -9.33 7.05 -23.08
C TYR A 139 -8.20 6.24 -22.43
N VAL A 140 -7.44 6.85 -21.53
CA VAL A 140 -6.36 6.19 -20.80
C VAL A 140 -6.98 5.39 -19.66
N PRO A 141 -6.69 4.08 -19.56
CA PRO A 141 -7.22 3.26 -18.48
C PRO A 141 -6.83 3.80 -17.10
N THR A 142 -7.72 3.58 -16.14
CA THR A 142 -7.49 3.86 -14.73
C THR A 142 -6.60 2.77 -14.15
N LEU A 143 -5.67 3.16 -13.26
CA LEU A 143 -5.03 2.25 -12.32
C LEU A 143 -5.94 2.15 -11.11
N ASP A 144 -6.44 0.97 -10.79
CA ASP A 144 -7.36 0.71 -9.68
C ASP A 144 -6.77 -0.27 -8.65
N VAL A 145 -6.88 0.11 -7.37
CA VAL A 145 -6.49 -0.72 -6.22
C VAL A 145 -7.58 -0.69 -5.17
N ASN A 146 -7.94 -1.86 -4.68
CA ASN A 146 -8.89 -2.10 -3.60
C ASN A 146 -8.16 -2.76 -2.43
N TYR A 147 -8.60 -2.47 -1.21
CA TYR A 147 -8.07 -3.16 -0.04
C TYR A 147 -9.10 -3.33 1.06
N GLN A 148 -8.89 -4.36 1.86
CA GLN A 148 -9.59 -4.60 3.10
C GLN A 148 -8.57 -4.87 4.21
N ILE A 149 -8.73 -4.18 5.34
CA ILE A 149 -7.90 -4.36 6.52
C ILE A 149 -8.82 -4.70 7.69
N LYS A 150 -8.52 -5.78 8.41
CA LYS A 150 -9.18 -6.17 9.66
C LYS A 150 -8.17 -6.05 10.78
N ILE A 151 -8.59 -5.41 11.88
CA ILE A 151 -7.72 -5.12 13.01
C ILE A 151 -8.40 -5.58 14.29
N SER A 152 -7.65 -6.26 15.15
CA SER A 152 -8.07 -6.58 16.51
C SER A 152 -7.07 -5.96 17.48
N LEU A 153 -7.53 -5.06 18.34
CA LEU A 153 -6.71 -4.39 19.35
C LEU A 153 -7.05 -4.96 20.73
N ASP A 154 -6.09 -5.65 21.33
CA ASP A 154 -6.18 -6.13 22.70
C ASP A 154 -5.33 -5.23 23.62
N ARG A 155 -5.99 -4.31 24.31
CA ARG A 155 -5.36 -3.33 25.21
C ARG A 155 -4.91 -3.94 26.53
N THR A 156 -5.33 -5.17 26.85
CA THR A 156 -4.95 -5.86 28.09
C THR A 156 -3.79 -6.82 27.89
N LYS A 157 -3.77 -7.52 26.75
CA LYS A 157 -2.66 -8.36 26.31
C LYS A 157 -1.65 -7.62 25.44
N ARG A 158 -1.82 -6.31 25.26
CA ARG A 158 -0.85 -5.39 24.67
C ARG A 158 -0.37 -5.83 23.28
N HIS A 159 -1.31 -6.13 22.39
CA HIS A 159 -0.99 -6.38 20.99
C HIS A 159 -2.11 -5.91 20.05
N VAL A 160 -1.72 -5.71 18.79
CA VAL A 160 -2.63 -5.49 17.68
C VAL A 160 -2.41 -6.57 16.62
N ASP A 161 -3.50 -7.21 16.21
CA ASP A 161 -3.52 -8.12 15.08
C ASP A 161 -4.01 -7.37 13.85
N ILE A 162 -3.27 -7.45 12.74
CA ILE A 162 -3.61 -6.79 11.48
C ILE A 162 -3.65 -7.85 10.39
N VAL A 163 -4.79 -7.92 9.70
CA VAL A 163 -4.96 -8.73 8.48
C VAL A 163 -5.26 -7.77 7.35
N ILE A 164 -4.45 -7.78 6.29
CA ILE A 164 -4.68 -6.99 5.08
C ILE A 164 -4.81 -7.88 3.87
N TYR A 165 -5.70 -7.48 2.96
CA TYR A 165 -5.81 -7.99 1.62
C TYR A 165 -5.89 -6.81 0.65
N VAL A 166 -5.04 -6.80 -0.37
CA VAL A 166 -5.01 -5.79 -1.44
C VAL A 166 -5.18 -6.48 -2.78
N SER A 167 -6.06 -5.94 -3.62
CA SER A 167 -6.28 -6.40 -4.99
C SER A 167 -6.39 -5.24 -5.97
N GLY A 168 -6.19 -5.47 -7.26
CA GLY A 168 -6.23 -4.42 -8.27
C GLY A 168 -5.72 -4.89 -9.63
N ASP A 169 -5.27 -3.96 -10.47
CA ASP A 169 -4.84 -4.27 -11.83
C ASP A 169 -3.53 -5.09 -11.92
N ALA A 170 -2.85 -5.34 -10.80
CA ALA A 170 -1.51 -5.96 -10.75
C ALA A 170 -0.46 -5.22 -11.60
N PHE A 171 -0.69 -3.91 -11.82
CA PHE A 171 0.26 -3.01 -12.46
C PHE A 171 0.08 -1.57 -11.93
N PRO A 172 1.17 -0.84 -11.64
CA PRO A 172 2.57 -1.29 -11.56
C PRO A 172 2.78 -2.05 -10.23
N ASN A 173 3.94 -1.91 -9.59
CA ASN A 173 4.17 -2.53 -8.27
C ASN A 173 3.26 -1.87 -7.21
N CYS A 174 2.94 -2.61 -6.16
CA CYS A 174 2.17 -2.11 -5.03
C CYS A 174 2.88 -2.43 -3.70
N GLU A 175 2.81 -1.53 -2.72
CA GLU A 175 3.31 -1.77 -1.38
C GLU A 175 2.37 -1.19 -0.32
N ALA A 176 2.31 -1.86 0.83
CA ALA A 176 1.49 -1.45 1.96
C ALA A 176 2.29 -1.52 3.27
N PHE A 177 2.13 -0.51 4.13
CA PHE A 177 2.74 -0.45 5.45
C PHE A 177 1.91 0.37 6.43
N VAL A 178 2.11 0.12 7.73
CA VAL A 178 1.47 0.83 8.83
C VAL A 178 2.52 1.52 9.69
N VAL A 179 2.18 2.69 10.22
CA VAL A 179 3.03 3.49 11.10
C VAL A 179 2.29 3.79 12.39
N ASP A 180 2.94 3.61 13.54
CA ASP A 180 2.39 4.00 14.85
C ASP A 180 2.55 5.51 15.13
N SER A 181 2.13 5.95 16.33
CA SER A 181 2.19 7.36 16.72
C SER A 181 3.62 7.88 16.96
N LYS A 182 4.60 6.99 17.20
CA LYS A 182 6.03 7.31 17.35
C LYS A 182 6.79 7.28 16.02
N GLY A 183 6.17 6.85 14.93
CA GLY A 183 6.79 6.79 13.61
C GLY A 183 7.44 5.44 13.28
N HIS A 184 7.26 4.41 14.12
CA HIS A 184 7.74 3.07 13.78
C HIS A 184 6.91 2.49 12.64
N SER A 185 7.59 2.11 11.56
CA SER A 185 6.96 1.63 10.33
C SER A 185 7.09 0.12 10.18
N VAL A 186 6.02 -0.55 9.78
CA VAL A 186 5.95 -2.00 9.57
C VAL A 186 5.34 -2.27 8.20
N PHE A 187 6.06 -2.97 7.33
CA PHE A 187 5.47 -3.45 6.10
C PHE A 187 4.37 -4.47 6.36
N LEU A 188 3.28 -4.32 5.61
CA LEU A 188 2.19 -5.28 5.53
C LEU A 188 2.23 -6.07 4.22
N GLY A 189 3.11 -5.72 3.28
CA GLY A 189 3.43 -6.54 2.12
C GLY A 189 3.80 -5.71 0.90
N VAL A 190 4.30 -6.41 -0.13
CA VAL A 190 4.68 -5.86 -1.42
C VAL A 190 4.18 -6.75 -2.54
N HIS A 191 4.00 -6.18 -3.72
CA HIS A 191 3.58 -6.83 -4.95
C HIS A 191 4.45 -6.35 -6.10
N VAL A 192 5.08 -7.30 -6.81
CA VAL A 192 5.71 -7.06 -8.10
C VAL A 192 4.65 -7.21 -9.19
N ARG A 193 4.59 -6.25 -10.11
CA ARG A 193 3.65 -6.25 -11.24
C ARG A 193 3.70 -7.55 -12.04
N LYS A 194 2.56 -7.97 -12.60
CA LYS A 194 2.44 -9.22 -13.38
C LYS A 194 2.54 -9.04 -14.90
N GLY A 195 2.53 -7.81 -15.38
CA GLY A 195 2.47 -7.52 -16.81
C GLY A 195 2.87 -6.09 -17.13
N ALA A 196 2.58 -5.66 -18.35
CA ALA A 196 2.83 -4.30 -18.83
C ALA A 196 1.56 -3.43 -18.76
N ALA A 197 1.74 -2.11 -18.82
CA ALA A 197 0.66 -1.12 -18.70
C ALA A 197 -0.55 -1.37 -19.63
N PRO A 198 -0.37 -1.61 -20.95
CA PRO A 198 -1.51 -1.70 -21.88
C PRO A 198 -2.40 -2.92 -21.64
N VAL A 199 -1.82 -4.02 -21.12
CA VAL A 199 -2.55 -5.28 -20.90
C VAL A 199 -3.18 -5.27 -19.51
N SER A 200 -2.41 -4.90 -18.49
CA SER A 200 -2.86 -5.06 -17.11
C SER A 200 -3.94 -4.05 -16.73
N LEU A 201 -3.80 -2.80 -17.18
CA LEU A 201 -4.76 -1.72 -16.87
C LEU A 201 -6.05 -1.81 -17.70
N SER A 202 -6.00 -2.38 -18.90
CA SER A 202 -7.19 -2.44 -19.77
C SER A 202 -8.16 -3.56 -19.42
N LEU A 203 -7.69 -4.60 -18.71
CA LEU A 203 -8.49 -5.79 -18.40
C LEU A 203 -9.24 -5.69 -17.05
N ASN A 204 -8.84 -4.80 -16.14
CA ASN A 204 -9.47 -4.58 -14.82
C ASN A 204 -9.76 -5.88 -14.05
N LEU A 205 -8.76 -6.76 -13.96
CA LEU A 205 -8.94 -8.16 -13.52
C LEU A 205 -8.94 -8.33 -12.00
N ASN A 206 -8.81 -7.25 -11.22
CA ASN A 206 -8.84 -7.23 -9.75
C ASN A 206 -8.05 -8.39 -9.10
N TYR A 207 -6.80 -8.55 -9.52
CA TYR A 207 -5.90 -9.59 -9.05
C TYR A 207 -5.55 -9.46 -7.56
N PRO A 208 -5.37 -10.58 -6.84
CA PRO A 208 -4.72 -10.55 -5.53
C PRO A 208 -3.29 -10.03 -5.67
N MET A 209 -2.95 -8.98 -4.91
CA MET A 209 -1.63 -8.36 -4.91
C MET A 209 -0.89 -8.57 -3.59
N ILE A 210 -1.53 -8.28 -2.45
CA ILE A 210 -0.94 -8.42 -1.12
C ILE A 210 -1.92 -9.18 -0.21
N ALA A 211 -1.42 -10.16 0.54
CA ALA A 211 -2.15 -10.80 1.63
C ALA A 211 -1.19 -10.97 2.82
N CYS A 212 -1.60 -10.50 3.98
CA CYS A 212 -0.76 -10.53 5.19
C CYS A 212 -1.62 -10.62 6.44
N ALA A 213 -1.15 -11.38 7.43
CA ALA A 213 -1.72 -11.46 8.77
C ALA A 213 -0.58 -11.44 9.78
N VAL A 214 -0.54 -10.43 10.63
CA VAL A 214 0.54 -10.21 11.60
C VAL A 214 0.01 -9.83 12.97
N ARG A 215 0.79 -10.14 14.00
CA ARG A 215 0.60 -9.66 15.37
C ARG A 215 1.76 -8.78 15.78
N LEU A 216 1.44 -7.59 16.30
CA LEU A 216 2.40 -6.60 16.76
C LEU A 216 2.20 -6.34 18.26
N PRO A 217 3.16 -6.70 19.13
CA PRO A 217 3.16 -6.25 20.51
C PRO A 217 3.26 -4.72 20.59
N ILE A 218 2.57 -4.12 21.57
CA ILE A 218 2.50 -2.67 21.75
C ILE A 218 2.81 -2.20 23.18
N ASP A 219 3.40 -1.01 23.29
CA ASP A 219 3.66 -0.33 24.56
C ASP A 219 2.37 0.19 25.22
N SER A 220 2.47 0.72 26.43
CA SER A 220 1.32 1.31 27.13
C SER A 220 0.69 2.51 26.42
N ASP A 221 1.42 3.12 25.49
CA ASP A 221 0.97 4.24 24.66
C ASP A 221 0.48 3.78 23.27
N GLY A 222 0.47 2.46 23.01
CA GLY A 222 -0.04 1.87 21.78
C GLY A 222 0.97 1.81 20.63
N ASN A 223 2.26 2.04 20.89
CA ASN A 223 3.32 2.01 19.87
C ASN A 223 3.94 0.61 19.75
N PHE A 224 4.45 0.28 18.56
CA PHE A 224 5.05 -1.02 18.30
C PHE A 224 6.33 -1.24 19.13
N GLU A 225 6.46 -2.41 19.76
CA GLU A 225 7.63 -2.76 20.61
C GLU A 225 8.81 -3.38 19.84
N GLY A 226 8.93 -3.12 18.54
CA GLY A 226 10.05 -3.64 17.73
C GLY A 226 9.95 -5.12 17.35
N LYS A 227 8.82 -5.80 17.63
CA LYS A 227 8.61 -7.21 17.30
C LYS A 227 7.37 -7.43 16.44
N ILE A 228 7.39 -8.48 15.63
CA ILE A 228 6.28 -8.89 14.78
C ILE A 228 6.19 -10.40 14.70
N GLY A 229 4.97 -10.93 14.81
CA GLY A 229 4.67 -12.34 14.58
C GLY A 229 3.93 -12.54 13.27
N ASP A 230 4.37 -13.51 12.48
CA ASP A 230 3.76 -13.89 11.20
C ASP A 230 2.64 -14.93 11.42
N GLU A 231 1.40 -14.48 11.42
CA GLU A 231 0.23 -15.35 11.63
C GLU A 231 -0.06 -16.23 10.41
N ILE A 232 0.33 -15.82 9.20
CA ILE A 232 0.19 -16.65 8.00
C ILE A 232 1.14 -17.85 8.09
N ALA A 233 2.42 -17.61 8.35
CA ALA A 233 3.42 -18.67 8.49
C ALA A 233 3.04 -19.64 9.61
N ARG A 234 2.63 -19.12 10.78
CA ARG A 234 2.19 -19.97 11.90
C ARG A 234 1.03 -20.89 11.50
N ARG A 235 0.03 -20.37 10.80
CA ARG A 235 -1.15 -21.16 10.37
C ARG A 235 -0.78 -22.18 9.31
N ARG A 236 0.07 -21.81 8.33
CA ARG A 236 0.57 -22.71 7.29
C ARG A 236 1.35 -23.88 7.89
N ASP A 237 2.18 -23.60 8.88
CA ASP A 237 3.07 -24.59 9.49
C ASP A 237 2.39 -25.37 10.64
N LEU A 238 1.05 -25.23 10.78
CA LEU A 238 0.22 -25.82 11.84
C LEU A 238 0.75 -25.55 13.27
N GLY A 239 1.46 -24.43 13.43
CA GLY A 239 2.11 -24.05 14.67
C GLY A 239 1.11 -23.62 15.75
N THR A 240 1.32 -24.14 16.97
CA THR A 240 0.51 -23.77 18.14
C THR A 240 0.98 -22.49 18.82
N LYS A 241 2.23 -22.06 18.57
CA LYS A 241 2.84 -20.84 19.12
C LYS A 241 3.26 -19.89 18.01
N LEU A 242 3.07 -18.60 18.23
CA LEU A 242 3.54 -17.56 17.33
C LEU A 242 5.00 -17.22 17.65
N THR A 243 5.86 -17.32 16.62
CA THR A 243 7.25 -16.88 16.70
C THR A 243 7.32 -15.41 16.33
N TYR A 244 8.11 -14.65 17.09
CA TYR A 244 8.32 -13.22 16.85
C TYR A 244 9.71 -12.95 16.28
N HIS A 245 9.77 -12.05 15.30
CA HIS A 245 10.97 -11.50 14.70
C HIS A 245 11.09 -10.02 15.03
N LYS A 246 12.29 -9.46 14.87
CA LYS A 246 12.47 -8.00 14.91
C LYS A 246 11.74 -7.35 13.74
N ILE A 247 11.10 -6.21 13.96
CA ILE A 247 10.44 -5.43 12.90
C ILE A 247 11.46 -5.02 11.83
N GLU A 248 12.70 -4.73 12.22
CA GLU A 248 13.77 -4.35 11.31
C GLU A 248 14.11 -5.50 10.35
N GLU A 249 14.21 -6.73 10.87
CA GLU A 249 14.46 -7.93 10.06
C GLU A 249 13.28 -8.22 9.12
N TRP A 250 12.05 -8.07 9.62
CA TRP A 250 10.84 -8.21 8.81
C TRP A 250 10.81 -7.21 7.65
N ASN A 251 11.05 -5.93 7.96
CA ASN A 251 11.08 -4.88 6.95
C ASN A 251 12.22 -5.10 5.96
N HIS A 252 13.42 -5.50 6.43
CA HIS A 252 14.56 -5.76 5.58
C HIS A 252 14.27 -6.84 4.54
N LYS A 253 13.58 -7.93 4.91
CA LYS A 253 13.17 -8.97 3.97
C LYS A 253 12.37 -8.41 2.79
N LEU A 254 11.46 -7.47 3.05
CA LEU A 254 10.58 -6.89 2.03
C LEU A 254 11.30 -5.80 1.21
N LEU A 255 12.22 -5.05 1.82
CA LEU A 255 13.07 -4.08 1.13
C LEU A 255 14.06 -4.72 0.16
N GLN A 256 14.52 -5.94 0.45
CA GLN A 256 15.48 -6.66 -0.39
C GLN A 256 14.84 -7.41 -1.57
N ILE A 257 13.50 -7.45 -1.66
CA ILE A 257 12.83 -8.05 -2.81
C ILE A 257 13.16 -7.20 -4.04
N ASN A 258 13.76 -7.83 -5.06
CA ASN A 258 13.98 -7.18 -6.33
C ASN A 258 12.60 -6.74 -6.90
N PRO A 259 12.40 -5.45 -7.19
CA PRO A 259 11.10 -4.95 -7.63
C PRO A 259 10.71 -5.41 -9.05
N ASN A 260 11.57 -6.16 -9.73
CA ASN A 260 11.28 -6.86 -10.99
C ASN A 260 11.33 -8.40 -10.85
N HIS A 261 11.39 -8.94 -9.62
CA HIS A 261 11.49 -10.38 -9.39
C HIS A 261 10.30 -11.12 -10.00
N GLY A 262 10.57 -12.15 -10.81
CA GLY A 262 9.56 -12.94 -11.51
C GLY A 262 8.79 -12.18 -12.60
N HIS A 263 9.20 -10.94 -12.94
CA HIS A 263 8.63 -10.17 -14.04
C HIS A 263 9.55 -10.20 -15.25
N CYS A 264 9.06 -10.79 -16.35
CA CYS A 264 9.81 -10.91 -17.59
C CYS A 264 9.90 -9.56 -18.31
N MET A 265 11.11 -9.02 -18.42
CA MET A 265 11.37 -7.70 -19.03
C MET A 265 11.36 -7.73 -20.57
N ALA A 266 11.03 -8.86 -21.19
CA ALA A 266 11.14 -9.05 -22.65
C ALA A 266 10.27 -8.06 -23.43
N LEU A 267 9.07 -7.78 -22.92
CA LEU A 267 8.14 -6.84 -23.57
C LEU A 267 8.53 -5.37 -23.32
N GLU A 268 9.09 -5.06 -22.16
CA GLU A 268 9.40 -3.67 -21.77
C GLU A 268 10.75 -3.19 -22.33
N LYS A 269 11.76 -4.08 -22.36
CA LYS A 269 13.16 -3.75 -22.66
C LYS A 269 13.85 -4.68 -23.67
N ALA A 270 13.14 -5.64 -24.26
CA ALA A 270 13.78 -6.71 -25.06
C ALA A 270 14.91 -7.44 -24.30
N SER A 271 14.74 -7.60 -22.98
CA SER A 271 15.66 -8.33 -22.10
C SER A 271 15.01 -9.60 -21.55
N LEU A 272 15.77 -10.67 -21.40
CA LEU A 272 15.31 -11.90 -20.75
C LEU A 272 15.43 -11.85 -19.22
N ASP A 273 15.84 -10.72 -18.65
CA ASP A 273 15.88 -10.50 -17.21
C ASP A 273 14.51 -10.77 -16.57
N GLY A 274 14.51 -11.54 -15.48
CA GLY A 274 13.31 -11.90 -14.74
C GLY A 274 12.39 -12.92 -15.41
N CYS A 275 12.69 -13.39 -16.64
CA CYS A 275 11.85 -14.36 -17.35
C CYS A 275 12.01 -15.82 -16.87
N PHE A 276 13.09 -16.12 -16.14
CA PHE A 276 13.43 -17.48 -15.68
C PHE A 276 13.70 -17.54 -14.16
N GLN A 277 13.24 -16.55 -13.40
CA GLN A 277 13.40 -16.45 -11.95
C GLN A 277 12.13 -16.85 -11.20
#